data_AF-A0A7W9UZI7-F1
#
_entry.id   AF-A0A7W9UZI7-F1
#
_cell.length_a   1.000
_cell.length_b   1.000
_cell.length_c   1.000
_cell.angle_alpha   90.00
_cell.angle_beta   90.00
_cell.angle_gamma   90.00
#
_symmetry.space_group_name_H-M   'P 1'
#
loop_
_entity.id
_entity.type
_entity.pdbx_description
1 polymer ?
#
loop_
_entity_poly.entity_id
_entity_poly.type
_entity_poly.pdbx_seq_one_letter_code
_entity_poly.pdbx_strand_id
1 'polypeptide(L)' 'MTTPSNWCNTHRGPTDEVIPVAVIEANSGSGGTIWSCPDCVERFGIVPLGEQSPDHPASRIQYRDPPSKAG' A
#
# COMPACT_ATOMS: atom_id res chain seq x y z
N MET A 1 -0.84 -18.54 -16.85
CA MET A 1 -0.58 -17.09 -16.94
C MET A 1 -1.00 -16.51 -15.59
N THR A 2 -0.03 -16.16 -14.74
CA THR A 2 -0.31 -15.66 -13.39
C THR A 2 -0.62 -14.18 -13.51
N THR A 3 -1.90 -13.81 -13.50
CA THR A 3 -2.38 -12.42 -13.48
C THR A 3 -1.72 -11.68 -12.30
N PRO A 4 -1.29 -10.42 -12.44
CA PRO A 4 -0.59 -9.72 -11.37
C PRO A 4 -1.44 -9.65 -10.09
N SER A 5 -0.97 -10.39 -9.08
CA SER A 5 -1.09 -10.15 -7.64
C SER A 5 -2.39 -9.49 -7.16
N ASN A 6 -3.48 -10.22 -7.28
CA ASN A 6 -4.78 -9.97 -6.65
C ASN A 6 -4.70 -10.11 -5.10
N TRP A 7 -3.81 -9.37 -4.45
CA TRP A 7 -3.52 -9.46 -3.02
C TRP A 7 -3.76 -8.11 -2.34
N CYS A 8 -4.63 -8.10 -1.34
CA CYS A 8 -4.85 -6.94 -0.49
C CYS A 8 -3.84 -6.94 0.66
N ASN A 9 -3.04 -5.88 0.78
CA ASN A 9 -2.10 -5.69 1.89
C ASN A 9 -2.81 -5.40 3.22
N THR A 10 -4.03 -4.86 3.19
CA THR A 10 -4.78 -4.47 4.39
C THR A 10 -5.33 -5.69 5.14
N HIS A 11 -6.08 -6.58 4.48
CA HIS A 11 -6.55 -7.84 5.09
C HIS A 11 -5.58 -9.02 4.90
N ARG A 12 -4.48 -8.83 4.17
CA ARG A 12 -3.42 -9.82 3.92
C ARG A 12 -3.96 -11.12 3.31
N GLY A 13 -4.63 -10.99 2.17
CA GLY A 13 -5.28 -12.12 1.52
C GLY A 13 -5.58 -11.88 0.04
N PRO A 14 -5.91 -12.95 -0.70
CA PRO A 14 -6.35 -12.83 -2.08
C PRO A 14 -7.68 -12.07 -2.18
N THR A 15 -7.94 -11.46 -3.31
CA THR A 15 -9.16 -10.70 -3.62
C THR A 15 -9.36 -10.67 -5.13
N ASP A 16 -10.56 -10.32 -5.59
CA ASP A 16 -10.82 -10.23 -7.03
C ASP A 16 -10.25 -8.93 -7.64
N GLU A 17 -10.14 -7.87 -6.84
CA GLU A 17 -9.71 -6.54 -7.27
C GLU A 17 -8.82 -5.86 -6.22
N VAL A 18 -7.86 -5.07 -6.70
CA VAL A 18 -6.96 -4.28 -5.85
C VAL A 18 -6.78 -2.85 -6.36
N ILE A 19 -6.77 -1.90 -5.44
CA ILE A 19 -6.60 -0.45 -5.64
C ILE A 19 -5.26 -0.03 -5.03
N PRO A 20 -4.44 0.77 -5.73
CA PRO A 20 -3.17 1.26 -5.16
C PRO A 20 -3.47 2.30 -4.09
N VAL A 21 -2.85 2.17 -2.91
CA VAL A 21 -3.12 3.04 -1.75
C VAL A 21 -1.88 3.73 -1.20
N ALA A 22 -0.68 3.24 -1.53
CA ALA A 22 0.57 3.91 -1.16
C ALA A 22 1.71 3.47 -2.08
N VAL A 23 2.73 4.30 -2.18
CA VAL A 23 4.03 3.96 -2.80
C VAL A 23 5.07 3.92 -1.68
N ILE A 24 5.87 2.86 -1.68
CA ILE A 24 7.06 2.71 -0.86
C ILE A 24 8.24 3.14 -1.73
N GLU A 25 8.76 4.33 -1.48
CA GLU A 25 10.02 4.77 -2.08
C GLU A 25 11.18 4.10 -1.35
N ALA A 26 11.99 3.33 -2.07
CA ALA A 26 13.23 2.77 -1.56
C ALA A 26 14.39 3.69 -1.96
N ASN A 27 15.13 4.22 -0.98
CA ASN A 27 16.27 5.13 -1.22
C ASN A 27 17.39 4.54 -2.13
N SER A 28 17.42 3.23 -2.38
CA SER A 28 18.44 2.58 -3.22
C SER A 28 17.95 1.32 -3.94
N GLY A 29 16.68 1.25 -4.32
CA GLY A 29 16.13 0.08 -5.03
C GLY A 29 14.82 0.36 -5.76
N SER A 30 14.27 -0.66 -6.42
CA SER A 30 12.93 -0.62 -7.02
C SER A 30 11.90 -0.43 -5.90
N GLY A 31 11.27 0.74 -5.83
CA GLY A 31 10.14 0.98 -4.94
C GLY A 31 9.00 -0.01 -5.17
N GLY A 32 8.06 -0.07 -4.24
CA GLY A 32 6.90 -0.97 -4.30
C GLY A 32 5.60 -0.23 -4.13
N THR A 33 4.51 -0.72 -4.75
CA THR A 33 3.17 -0.18 -4.53
C THR A 33 2.41 -1.07 -3.55
N ILE A 34 1.77 -0.46 -2.55
CA ILE A 34 0.85 -1.13 -1.62
C ILE A 34 -0.55 -1.08 -2.23
N TRP A 35 -1.24 -2.21 -2.21
CA TRP A 35 -2.58 -2.36 -2.78
C TRP A 35 -3.61 -2.81 -1.74
N SER A 36 -4.86 -2.37 -1.87
CA SER A 36 -5.99 -2.78 -1.02
C SER A 36 -7.24 -3.07 -1.84
N CYS A 37 -8.07 -4.04 -1.41
CA CYS A 37 -9.35 -4.27 -2.07
C CYS A 37 -10.35 -3.14 -1.78
N PRO A 38 -11.40 -2.96 -2.61
CA PRO A 38 -12.44 -1.95 -2.41
C PRO A 38 -13.09 -2.00 -1.02
N ASP A 39 -13.41 -3.20 -0.52
CA ASP A 39 -14.01 -3.38 0.80
C ASP A 39 -13.13 -2.85 1.93
N CYS A 40 -11.80 -3.07 1.84
CA CYS A 40 -10.86 -2.54 2.82
C CYS A 40 -10.71 -1.03 2.69
N VAL A 41 -10.74 -0.50 1.47
CA VAL A 41 -10.68 0.94 1.21
C VAL A 41 -11.85 1.64 1.89
N GLU A 42 -13.07 1.15 1.68
CA GLU A 42 -14.28 1.72 2.29
C GLU A 42 -14.29 1.51 3.82
N ARG A 43 -14.06 0.28 4.28
CA ARG A 43 -14.17 -0.07 5.71
C ARG A 43 -13.19 0.67 6.60
N PHE A 44 -11.99 0.95 6.09
CA PHE A 44 -10.92 1.62 6.84
C PHE A 44 -10.73 3.09 6.44
N GLY A 45 -11.54 3.62 5.51
CA GLY A 45 -11.44 5.00 5.04
C GLY A 45 -10.09 5.31 4.40
N ILE A 46 -9.52 4.35 3.65
CA ILE A 46 -8.22 4.52 2.99
C ILE A 46 -8.44 5.39 1.75
N VAL A 47 -7.62 6.40 1.55
CA VAL A 47 -7.67 7.22 0.34
C VAL A 47 -6.84 6.55 -0.76
N PRO A 48 -7.42 6.21 -1.93
CA PRO A 48 -6.68 5.69 -3.08
C PRO A 48 -5.54 6.61 -3.49
N LEU A 49 -4.42 6.04 -3.95
CA LEU A 49 -3.21 6.80 -4.28
C LEU A 49 -3.47 7.91 -5.32
N GLY A 50 -4.31 7.66 -6.33
CA GLY A 50 -4.66 8.65 -7.35
C GLY A 50 -5.55 9.81 -6.86
N GLU A 51 -6.13 9.67 -5.68
CA GLU A 51 -7.04 10.64 -5.05
C GLU A 51 -6.36 11.37 -3.87
N GLN A 52 -5.15 10.94 -3.49
CA GLN A 52 -4.40 11.59 -2.44
C GLN A 52 -3.90 12.96 -2.89
N SER A 53 -4.10 13.97 -2.04
CA SER A 53 -3.44 15.27 -2.21
C SER A 53 -1.93 15.13 -1.97
N PRO A 54 -1.08 16.01 -2.55
CA PRO A 54 0.36 16.00 -2.32
C PRO A 54 0.73 16.02 -0.82
N ASP A 55 -0.06 16.73 0.00
CA ASP A 55 0.10 16.83 1.45
C ASP A 55 -0.50 15.67 2.25
N HIS A 56 -1.07 14.65 1.60
CA HIS A 56 -1.66 13.50 2.27
C HIS A 56 -0.56 12.68 2.97
N PRO A 57 -0.70 12.31 4.26
CA PRO A 57 0.38 11.66 5.01
C PRO A 57 0.83 10.31 4.43
N ALA A 58 -0.03 9.64 3.64
CA ALA A 58 0.32 8.38 2.95
C ALA A 58 1.00 8.58 1.58
N SER A 59 1.04 9.80 1.03
CA SER A 59 1.71 10.09 -0.25
C SER A 59 3.23 9.98 -0.12
N ARG A 60 3.74 10.06 1.12
CA ARG A 60 5.15 10.06 1.46
C ARG A 60 5.43 9.16 2.65
N ILE A 61 5.00 7.90 2.59
CA ILE A 61 5.50 6.88 3.52
C ILE A 61 6.95 6.58 3.13
N GLN A 62 7.87 7.47 3.53
CA GLN A 62 9.26 7.10 3.71
C GLN A 62 9.28 6.11 4.85
N TYR A 63 9.66 4.87 4.56
CA TYR A 63 9.87 3.83 5.54
C TYR A 63 11.00 4.30 6.48
N ARG A 64 10.71 5.16 7.46
CA ARG A 64 11.61 5.37 8.60
C ARG A 64 11.71 3.99 9.22
N ASP A 65 12.91 3.42 9.10
CA ASP A 65 13.44 2.18 9.66
C ASP A 65 12.40 1.14 10.12
N PRO A 66 12.45 -0.12 9.62
CA PRO A 66 11.75 -1.20 10.32
C PRO A 66 12.15 -1.15 11.80
N PRO A 67 11.23 -1.34 12.77
CA PRO A 67 11.62 -1.36 14.17
C PRO A 67 12.72 -2.40 14.33
N SER A 68 13.95 -1.92 14.56
CA SER A 68 15.09 -2.74 14.92
C SER A 68 14.62 -3.71 15.99
N LYS A 69 14.82 -5.00 15.70
CA LYS A 69 14.50 -6.12 16.57
C LYS A 69 14.84 -5.74 18.03
N ALA A 70 13.82 -5.60 18.87
CA ALA A 70 14.01 -5.68 20.31
C ALA A 70 14.06 -7.16 20.67
N GLY A 71 15.20 -7.62 21.17
CA GLY A 71 15.43 -8.98 21.67
C GLY A 71 16.61 -9.67 21.02
#